data_AF-A0A1G9TC80-F1
#
_entry.id   AF-A0A1G9TC80-F1
#
_cell.length_a   1.000
_cell.length_b   1.000
_cell.length_c   1.000
_cell.angle_alpha   90.00
_cell.angle_beta   90.00
_cell.angle_gamma   90.00
#
_symmetry.space_group_name_H-M   'P 1'
#
loop_
_entity.id
_entity.type
_entity.pdbx_description
1 polymer ?
#
loop_
_entity_poly.entity_id
_entity_poly.type
_entity_poly.pdbx_seq_one_letter_code
_entity_poly.pdbx_strand_id
1 'polypeptide(L)'
;MTALPGPGSLTWKYTGLWRLATVLGRALVLETAHPVVGAGVAEFSTYRTRPWRRAEQTLLSIQRMVYSDSRGREKEVARLDRLHSHIKGEGYDALDPEARAWVFLTLFEGVVTMCRAGGDPLSSADEEQLYAEWLACARLFGLGEDVLPPTVADFWAYFEWTTRERLERTQGLRDLIEALDRGDFPVPRQLEFLPAPVWKLLSSTAAKAYADISAALLSPELQERLGMRPSPFGSVLSTVVCRGAGLLDRVLPTRLRYMPLAVAALTVDHQVRLTPRRPGLGGSEIFARILDQNEDGTLNWVDLAASARVISARLDLDEKTETALYAAFHAWWVELREMADDDRDGTVSREEYADAVYEGSALRAAMDAVADAVDKDDDGFVELTEYAHLLGGAPEADVVASFRQLDTDDDGRLTVKEFAVGLGEFFMGRTDSPVDRHLLGAV
;
A
#
# COMPACT_ATOMS: atom_id res chain seq x y z
N MET A 1 -4.71 -6.57 22.11
CA MET A 1 -4.56 -6.83 20.66
C MET A 1 -3.42 -5.95 20.15
N THR A 2 -2.44 -6.51 19.45
CA THR A 2 -1.34 -5.72 18.87
C THR A 2 -1.85 -4.96 17.65
N ALA A 3 -1.63 -3.65 17.60
CA ALA A 3 -1.96 -2.81 16.45
C ALA A 3 -1.22 -3.28 15.19
N LEU A 4 -1.79 -3.00 14.01
CA LEU A 4 -1.11 -3.27 12.73
C LEU A 4 0.16 -2.42 12.62
N PRO A 5 1.21 -2.93 11.95
CA PRO A 5 2.44 -2.16 11.77
C PRO A 5 2.20 -0.90 10.93
N GLY A 6 2.64 0.23 11.47
CA GLY A 6 2.59 1.55 10.85
C GLY A 6 3.97 2.18 10.65
N PRO A 7 4.03 3.49 10.36
CA PRO A 7 5.29 4.20 10.20
C PRO A 7 6.20 4.10 11.43
N GLY A 8 7.47 3.75 11.21
CA GLY A 8 8.45 3.52 12.28
C GLY A 8 8.51 2.07 12.78
N SER A 9 7.58 1.20 12.37
CA SER A 9 7.64 -0.24 12.60
C SER A 9 8.80 -0.90 11.84
N LEU A 10 9.27 -2.05 12.32
CA LEU A 10 10.34 -2.80 11.64
C LEU A 10 9.82 -3.42 10.34
N THR A 11 8.56 -3.82 10.30
CA THR A 11 7.87 -4.33 9.11
C THR A 11 7.90 -3.29 7.99
N TRP A 12 7.60 -2.03 8.28
CA TRP A 12 7.71 -0.92 7.31
C TRP A 12 9.15 -0.59 6.95
N LYS A 13 10.08 -0.70 7.90
CA LYS A 13 11.48 -0.42 7.66
C LYS A 13 12.11 -1.37 6.66
N TYR A 14 11.79 -2.67 6.73
CA TYR A 14 12.51 -3.70 5.99
C TYR A 14 11.78 -4.23 4.75
N THR A 15 10.46 -4.36 4.75
CA THR A 15 9.74 -5.10 3.69
C THR A 15 9.79 -4.41 2.33
N GLY A 16 9.75 -3.08 2.32
CA GLY A 16 9.74 -2.28 1.10
C GLY A 16 11.13 -1.98 0.54
N LEU A 17 12.20 -2.48 1.14
CA LEU A 17 13.56 -2.28 0.62
C LEU A 17 13.73 -3.06 -0.69
N TRP A 18 14.30 -2.43 -1.73
CA TRP A 18 14.73 -3.17 -2.93
C TRP A 18 15.73 -4.28 -2.61
N ARG A 19 16.46 -4.14 -1.50
CA ARG A 19 17.34 -5.16 -0.93
C ARG A 19 16.64 -6.50 -0.67
N LEU A 20 15.33 -6.52 -0.42
CA LEU A 20 14.58 -7.78 -0.24
C LEU A 20 14.68 -8.68 -1.47
N ALA A 21 14.81 -8.11 -2.68
CA ALA A 21 14.99 -8.88 -3.91
C ALA A 21 16.24 -9.79 -3.91
N THR A 22 17.24 -9.51 -3.07
CA THR A 22 18.44 -10.36 -2.92
C THR A 22 18.15 -11.73 -2.31
N VAL A 23 17.04 -11.86 -1.58
CA VAL A 23 16.65 -13.10 -0.89
C VAL A 23 15.32 -13.69 -1.36
N LEU A 24 14.54 -12.97 -2.18
CA LEU A 24 13.25 -13.49 -2.69
C LEU A 24 13.39 -14.80 -3.48
N GLY A 25 14.51 -15.01 -4.17
CA GLY A 25 14.79 -16.27 -4.86
C GLY A 25 14.89 -17.46 -3.90
N ARG A 26 15.49 -17.26 -2.71
CA ARG A 26 15.50 -18.26 -1.63
C ARG A 26 14.07 -18.53 -1.14
N ALA A 27 13.28 -17.48 -0.88
CA ALA A 27 11.89 -17.65 -0.42
C ALA A 27 11.07 -18.46 -1.43
N LEU A 28 11.18 -18.15 -2.73
CA LEU A 28 10.51 -18.90 -3.80
C LEU A 28 10.94 -20.37 -3.85
N VAL A 29 12.22 -20.68 -3.60
CA VAL A 29 12.70 -22.06 -3.51
C VAL A 29 12.04 -22.79 -2.32
N LEU A 30 12.01 -22.17 -1.15
CA LEU A 30 11.41 -22.75 0.06
C LEU A 30 9.90 -22.94 -0.09
N GLU A 31 9.21 -21.97 -0.69
CA GLU A 31 7.78 -22.01 -0.96
C GLU A 31 7.45 -23.12 -1.96
N THR A 32 8.12 -23.15 -3.12
CA THR A 32 7.85 -24.16 -4.14
C THR A 32 8.28 -25.57 -3.73
N ALA A 33 9.21 -25.71 -2.80
CA ALA A 33 9.57 -27.00 -2.22
C ALA A 33 8.48 -27.58 -1.29
N HIS A 34 7.51 -26.78 -0.83
CA HIS A 34 6.39 -27.27 -0.05
C HIS A 34 5.40 -28.03 -0.96
N PRO A 35 4.98 -29.27 -0.65
CA PRO A 35 4.17 -30.10 -1.56
C PRO A 35 2.91 -29.42 -2.11
N VAL A 36 2.11 -28.80 -1.22
CA VAL A 36 0.87 -28.09 -1.59
C VAL A 36 1.15 -26.89 -2.51
N VAL A 37 2.13 -26.06 -2.14
CA VAL A 37 2.48 -24.84 -2.87
C VAL A 37 3.13 -25.19 -4.21
N GLY A 38 4.04 -26.15 -4.22
CA GLY A 38 4.71 -26.67 -5.41
C GLY A 38 3.74 -27.26 -6.43
N ALA A 39 2.71 -27.98 -5.98
CA ALA A 39 1.66 -28.50 -6.85
C ALA A 39 0.84 -27.37 -7.50
N GLY A 40 0.35 -26.41 -6.70
CA GLY A 40 -0.39 -25.26 -7.21
C GLY A 40 0.43 -24.39 -8.17
N VAL A 41 1.72 -24.20 -7.89
CA VAL A 41 2.62 -23.45 -8.78
C VAL A 41 2.86 -24.19 -10.09
N ALA A 42 3.06 -25.51 -10.06
CA ALA A 42 3.28 -26.31 -11.27
C ALA A 42 2.09 -26.26 -12.22
N GLU A 43 0.86 -26.31 -11.68
CA GLU A 43 -0.37 -26.39 -12.48
C GLU A 43 -0.88 -25.02 -12.94
N PHE A 44 -0.87 -24.01 -12.06
CA PHE A 44 -1.58 -22.74 -12.29
C PHE A 44 -0.69 -21.51 -12.46
N SER A 45 0.62 -21.60 -12.21
CA SER A 45 1.45 -20.40 -12.19
C SER A 45 1.80 -19.87 -13.58
N THR A 46 1.45 -18.61 -13.82
CA THR A 46 1.72 -17.90 -15.08
C THR A 46 3.18 -17.48 -15.25
N TYR A 47 4.06 -17.74 -14.29
CA TYR A 47 5.47 -17.30 -14.33
C TYR A 47 6.22 -17.81 -15.58
N ARG A 48 5.82 -18.95 -16.15
CA ARG A 48 6.42 -19.51 -17.37
C ARG A 48 6.10 -18.68 -18.61
N THR A 49 4.93 -18.05 -18.66
CA THR A 49 4.47 -17.27 -19.82
C THR A 49 4.67 -15.77 -19.63
N ARG A 50 4.60 -15.27 -18.38
CA ARG A 50 4.67 -13.85 -18.02
C ARG A 50 5.47 -13.64 -16.72
N PRO A 51 6.78 -13.98 -16.69
CA PRO A 51 7.59 -13.96 -15.47
C PRO A 51 7.69 -12.57 -14.83
N TRP A 52 7.92 -11.53 -15.62
CA TRP A 52 8.05 -10.15 -15.12
C TRP A 52 6.77 -9.65 -14.47
N ARG A 53 5.62 -9.87 -15.14
CA ARG A 53 4.32 -9.50 -14.58
C ARG A 53 4.03 -10.28 -13.30
N ARG A 54 4.37 -11.57 -13.25
CA ARG A 54 4.16 -12.39 -12.06
C ARG A 54 4.99 -11.88 -10.87
N ALA A 55 6.25 -11.53 -11.10
CA ALA A 55 7.13 -10.97 -10.08
C ALA A 55 6.65 -9.59 -9.59
N GLU A 56 6.30 -8.70 -10.51
CA GLU A 56 5.73 -7.38 -10.21
C GLU A 56 4.46 -7.50 -9.37
N GLN A 57 3.55 -8.41 -9.73
CA GLN A 57 2.31 -8.65 -8.96
C GLN A 57 2.58 -9.18 -7.55
N THR A 58 3.58 -10.05 -7.35
CA THR A 58 3.99 -10.47 -6.00
C THR A 58 4.52 -9.29 -5.20
N LEU A 59 5.43 -8.50 -5.77
CA LEU A 59 6.04 -7.37 -5.07
C LEU A 59 5.01 -6.29 -4.73
N LEU A 60 4.06 -6.02 -5.62
CA LEU A 60 2.94 -5.12 -5.36
C LEU A 60 2.02 -5.66 -4.28
N SER A 61 1.74 -6.97 -4.29
CA SER A 61 0.95 -7.64 -3.26
C SER A 61 1.61 -7.49 -1.89
N ILE A 62 2.88 -7.90 -1.74
CA ILE A 62 3.66 -7.72 -0.50
C ILE A 62 3.65 -6.26 -0.03
N GLN A 63 3.81 -5.31 -0.95
CA GLN A 63 3.77 -3.90 -0.59
C GLN A 63 2.39 -3.46 -0.09
N ARG A 64 1.29 -3.86 -0.74
CA ARG A 64 -0.07 -3.52 -0.29
C ARG A 64 -0.35 -4.08 1.10
N MET A 65 0.09 -5.30 1.38
CA MET A 65 -0.09 -5.92 2.69
C MET A 65 0.52 -5.08 3.82
N VAL A 66 1.66 -4.45 3.58
CA VAL A 66 2.40 -3.68 4.60
C VAL A 66 2.03 -2.19 4.59
N TYR A 67 2.04 -1.56 3.42
CA TYR A 67 2.02 -0.11 3.25
C TYR A 67 0.65 0.46 2.89
N SER A 68 -0.34 -0.37 2.57
CA SER A 68 -1.71 0.11 2.41
C SER A 68 -2.33 0.40 3.77
N ASP A 69 -3.34 1.26 3.72
CA ASP A 69 -4.36 1.46 4.74
C ASP A 69 -5.14 0.16 5.01
N SER A 70 -5.92 0.11 6.09
CA SER A 70 -6.60 -1.11 6.52
C SER A 70 -7.56 -1.66 5.45
N ARG A 71 -8.28 -0.79 4.73
CA ARG A 71 -9.17 -1.18 3.61
C ARG A 71 -8.39 -1.67 2.40
N GLY A 72 -7.30 -0.99 2.02
CA GLY A 72 -6.42 -1.47 0.95
C GLY A 72 -5.83 -2.86 1.24
N ARG A 73 -5.53 -3.16 2.51
CA ARG A 73 -5.13 -4.50 2.95
C ARG A 73 -6.27 -5.51 2.84
N GLU A 74 -7.48 -5.18 3.29
CA GLU A 74 -8.67 -6.04 3.17
C GLU A 74 -9.00 -6.37 1.71
N LYS A 75 -8.94 -5.36 0.82
CA LYS A 75 -9.11 -5.57 -0.62
C LYS A 75 -8.07 -6.50 -1.21
N GLU A 76 -6.81 -6.35 -0.79
CA GLU A 76 -5.72 -7.22 -1.24
C GLU A 76 -5.91 -8.66 -0.74
N VAL A 77 -6.32 -8.85 0.52
CA VAL A 77 -6.69 -10.16 1.08
C VAL A 77 -7.82 -10.77 0.26
N ALA A 78 -8.93 -10.05 0.06
CA ALA A 78 -10.07 -10.55 -0.70
C ALA A 78 -9.71 -10.87 -2.16
N ARG A 79 -8.81 -10.07 -2.77
CA ARG A 79 -8.27 -10.33 -4.12
C ARG A 79 -7.44 -11.61 -4.15
N LEU A 80 -6.60 -11.84 -3.15
CA LEU A 80 -5.78 -13.05 -3.02
C LEU A 80 -6.64 -14.28 -2.73
N ASP A 81 -7.62 -14.19 -1.84
CA ASP A 81 -8.55 -15.28 -1.55
C ASP A 81 -9.34 -15.69 -2.80
N ARG A 82 -9.87 -14.72 -3.55
CA ARG A 82 -10.52 -14.99 -4.86
C ARG A 82 -9.57 -15.61 -5.86
N LEU A 83 -8.29 -15.24 -5.87
CA LEU A 83 -7.32 -15.84 -6.79
C LEU A 83 -6.98 -17.28 -6.36
N HIS A 84 -6.70 -17.50 -5.08
CA HIS A 84 -6.32 -18.80 -4.52
C HIS A 84 -7.49 -19.78 -4.49
N SER A 85 -8.74 -19.34 -4.40
CA SER A 85 -9.92 -20.23 -4.46
C SER A 85 -10.05 -21.02 -5.76
N HIS A 86 -9.38 -20.55 -6.82
CA HIS A 86 -9.31 -21.22 -8.13
C HIS A 86 -8.09 -22.13 -8.29
N ILE A 87 -7.15 -22.14 -7.33
CA ILE A 87 -5.91 -22.92 -7.38
C ILE A 87 -6.07 -24.11 -6.42
N LYS A 88 -6.68 -25.17 -6.93
CA LYS A 88 -6.89 -26.42 -6.20
C LYS A 88 -6.92 -27.59 -7.16
N GLY A 89 -6.47 -28.74 -6.70
CA GLY A 89 -6.39 -29.97 -7.49
C GLY A 89 -6.38 -31.20 -6.60
N GLU A 90 -6.00 -32.33 -7.17
CA GLU A 90 -5.90 -33.58 -6.41
C GLU A 90 -4.79 -33.48 -5.36
N GLY A 91 -5.16 -33.53 -4.08
CA GLY A 91 -4.22 -33.51 -2.97
C GLY A 91 -3.62 -32.15 -2.60
N TYR A 92 -4.13 -31.04 -3.14
CA TYR A 92 -3.70 -29.70 -2.75
C TYR A 92 -4.80 -28.64 -2.91
N ASP A 93 -4.79 -27.65 -2.00
CA ASP A 93 -5.66 -26.47 -2.04
C ASP A 93 -4.82 -25.23 -1.66
N ALA A 94 -4.81 -24.19 -2.48
CA ALA A 94 -4.07 -22.95 -2.16
C ALA A 94 -4.70 -22.15 -1.01
N LEU A 95 -5.94 -22.48 -0.60
CA LEU A 95 -6.57 -21.96 0.61
C LEU A 95 -6.22 -22.77 1.86
N ASP A 96 -5.42 -23.84 1.75
CA ASP A 96 -4.92 -24.60 2.90
C ASP A 96 -4.20 -23.67 3.90
N PRO A 97 -4.68 -23.58 5.16
CA PRO A 97 -4.14 -22.66 6.16
C PRO A 97 -2.65 -22.91 6.46
N GLU A 98 -2.19 -24.16 6.49
CA GLU A 98 -0.78 -24.49 6.75
C GLU A 98 0.13 -24.02 5.60
N ALA A 99 -0.28 -24.24 4.34
CA ALA A 99 0.46 -23.78 3.17
C ALA A 99 0.49 -22.25 3.06
N ARG A 100 -0.62 -21.56 3.37
CA ARG A 100 -0.66 -20.11 3.44
C ARG A 100 0.23 -19.56 4.55
N ALA A 101 0.19 -20.18 5.73
CA ALA A 101 1.08 -19.83 6.84
C ALA A 101 2.55 -20.02 6.45
N TRP A 102 2.90 -21.11 5.78
CA TRP A 102 4.26 -21.34 5.28
C TRP A 102 4.75 -20.21 4.37
N VAL A 103 3.98 -19.86 3.34
CA VAL A 103 4.33 -18.77 2.40
C VAL A 103 4.44 -17.41 3.13
N PHE A 104 3.56 -17.16 4.10
CA PHE A 104 3.60 -15.91 4.84
C PHE A 104 4.83 -15.83 5.78
N LEU A 105 5.19 -16.95 6.40
CA LEU A 105 6.32 -17.06 7.31
C LEU A 105 7.68 -17.11 6.60
N THR A 106 7.75 -17.62 5.36
CA THR A 106 8.97 -17.56 4.54
C THR A 106 9.34 -16.12 4.16
N LEU A 107 8.37 -15.20 4.10
CA LEU A 107 8.66 -13.77 3.90
C LEU A 107 9.27 -13.13 5.15
N PHE A 108 8.80 -13.48 6.35
CA PHE A 108 9.46 -13.09 7.61
C PHE A 108 10.90 -13.62 7.67
N GLU A 109 11.09 -14.92 7.37
CA GLU A 109 12.42 -15.52 7.28
C GLU A 109 13.31 -14.80 6.27
N GLY A 110 12.74 -14.42 5.13
CA GLY A 110 13.41 -13.64 4.10
C GLY A 110 13.94 -12.32 4.64
N VAL A 111 13.14 -11.56 5.40
CA VAL A 111 13.60 -10.30 6.02
C VAL A 111 14.76 -10.56 6.99
N VAL A 112 14.67 -11.58 7.85
CA VAL A 112 15.76 -11.92 8.79
C VAL A 112 17.02 -12.32 8.03
N THR A 113 16.89 -13.17 7.00
CA THR A 113 18.01 -13.62 6.15
C THR A 113 18.63 -12.45 5.38
N MET A 114 17.83 -11.52 4.86
CA MET A 114 18.31 -10.31 4.20
C MET A 114 19.22 -9.49 5.11
N CYS A 115 18.77 -9.20 6.33
CA CYS A 115 19.53 -8.47 7.35
C CYS A 115 20.83 -9.19 7.70
N ARG A 116 20.76 -10.50 8.01
CA ARG A 116 21.95 -11.31 8.34
C ARG A 116 22.95 -11.35 7.18
N ALA A 117 22.49 -11.60 5.96
CA ALA A 117 23.35 -11.74 4.79
C ALA A 117 24.03 -10.42 4.39
N GLY A 118 23.33 -9.30 4.51
CA GLY A 118 23.90 -7.98 4.20
C GLY A 118 24.66 -7.29 5.34
N GLY A 119 24.77 -7.94 6.50
CA GLY A 119 25.73 -7.53 7.53
C GLY A 119 25.20 -6.58 8.59
N ASP A 120 23.90 -6.59 8.81
CA ASP A 120 23.18 -5.87 9.84
C ASP A 120 22.10 -6.79 10.45
N PRO A 121 22.51 -7.92 11.07
CA PRO A 121 21.56 -8.85 11.69
C PRO A 121 20.71 -8.13 12.74
N LEU A 122 19.43 -8.52 12.83
CA LEU A 122 18.51 -8.02 13.84
C LEU A 122 19.00 -8.39 15.24
N SER A 123 18.76 -7.52 16.21
CA SER A 123 18.87 -7.90 17.62
C SER A 123 17.71 -8.84 17.99
N SER A 124 17.84 -9.61 19.07
CA SER A 124 16.75 -10.47 19.54
C SER A 124 15.46 -9.68 19.81
N ALA A 125 15.58 -8.47 20.36
CA ALA A 125 14.43 -7.59 20.58
C ALA A 125 13.80 -7.09 19.28
N ASP A 126 14.62 -6.73 18.28
CA ASP A 126 14.11 -6.32 16.96
C ASP A 126 13.44 -7.48 16.24
N GLU A 127 13.96 -8.70 16.36
CA GLU A 127 13.36 -9.90 15.76
C GLU A 127 12.03 -10.25 16.43
N GLU A 128 11.94 -10.17 17.76
CA GLU A 128 10.68 -10.32 18.51
C GLU A 128 9.65 -9.27 18.11
N GLN A 129 10.06 -8.00 18.02
CA GLN A 129 9.18 -6.93 17.56
C GLN A 129 8.70 -7.17 16.13
N LEU A 130 9.62 -7.47 15.21
CA LEU A 130 9.29 -7.73 13.80
C LEU A 130 8.31 -8.91 13.70
N TYR A 131 8.53 -9.98 14.47
CA TYR A 131 7.64 -11.14 14.45
C TYR A 131 6.25 -10.82 15.00
N ALA A 132 6.16 -10.06 16.10
CA ALA A 132 4.88 -9.63 16.65
C ALA A 132 4.08 -8.76 15.67
N GLU A 133 4.76 -7.85 14.95
CA GLU A 133 4.18 -7.07 13.86
C GLU A 133 3.74 -7.97 12.69
N TRP A 134 4.54 -8.97 12.34
CA TRP A 134 4.22 -9.94 11.29
C TRP A 134 2.98 -10.77 11.62
N LEU A 135 2.85 -11.25 12.86
CA LEU A 135 1.65 -11.94 13.35
C LEU A 135 0.42 -11.01 13.33
N ALA A 136 0.59 -9.70 13.53
CA ALA A 136 -0.50 -8.75 13.39
C ALA A 136 -1.01 -8.66 11.94
N CYS A 137 -0.10 -8.64 10.97
CA CYS A 137 -0.46 -8.75 9.55
C CYS A 137 -1.11 -10.09 9.22
N ALA A 138 -0.64 -11.20 9.78
CA ALA A 138 -1.14 -12.55 9.49
C ALA A 138 -2.64 -12.70 9.77
N ARG A 139 -3.13 -12.04 10.84
CA ARG A 139 -4.55 -12.05 11.23
C ARG A 139 -5.47 -11.48 10.13
N LEU A 140 -4.98 -10.54 9.32
CA LEU A 140 -5.74 -10.00 8.19
C LEU A 140 -5.99 -11.06 7.11
N PHE A 141 -5.12 -12.06 7.00
CA PHE A 141 -5.26 -13.18 6.05
C PHE A 141 -6.12 -14.33 6.59
N GLY A 142 -6.75 -14.14 7.74
CA GLY A 142 -7.48 -15.22 8.43
C GLY A 142 -6.55 -16.33 8.95
N LEU A 143 -5.24 -16.08 9.06
CA LEU A 143 -4.31 -17.03 9.66
C LEU A 143 -4.37 -16.88 11.18
N GLY A 144 -4.88 -17.93 11.83
CA GLY A 144 -5.08 -17.97 13.28
C GLY A 144 -3.86 -18.49 14.05
N GLU A 145 -4.00 -18.50 15.36
CA GLU A 145 -3.02 -19.05 16.32
C GLU A 145 -2.87 -20.59 16.19
N ASP A 146 -3.78 -21.24 15.46
CA ASP A 146 -3.77 -22.67 15.19
C ASP A 146 -2.68 -23.11 14.20
N VAL A 147 -2.29 -22.22 13.27
CA VAL A 147 -1.27 -22.50 12.25
C VAL A 147 -0.02 -21.64 12.37
N LEU A 148 -0.06 -20.57 13.18
CA LEU A 148 1.06 -19.67 13.37
C LEU A 148 1.80 -19.97 14.67
N PRO A 149 3.14 -20.14 14.62
CA PRO A 149 3.94 -20.24 15.84
C PRO A 149 3.78 -18.96 16.69
N PRO A 150 3.58 -19.06 18.02
CA PRO A 150 3.24 -17.89 18.83
C PRO A 150 4.45 -17.02 19.19
N THR A 151 5.68 -17.57 19.11
CA THR A 151 6.91 -16.87 19.44
C THR A 151 7.99 -17.05 18.37
N VAL A 152 9.02 -16.20 18.39
CA VAL A 152 10.20 -16.33 17.50
C VAL A 152 10.89 -17.68 17.69
N ALA A 153 10.97 -18.18 18.92
CA ALA A 153 11.57 -19.47 19.21
C ALA A 153 10.76 -20.62 18.58
N ASP A 154 9.44 -20.57 18.72
CA ASP A 154 8.53 -21.54 18.11
C ASP A 154 8.58 -21.47 16.58
N PHE A 155 8.70 -20.25 16.03
CA PHE A 155 8.89 -20.05 14.60
C PHE A 155 10.14 -20.76 14.08
N TRP A 156 11.31 -20.58 14.72
CA TRP A 156 12.53 -21.23 14.26
C TRP A 156 12.46 -22.75 14.39
N ALA A 157 11.84 -23.27 15.46
CA ALA A 157 11.59 -24.71 15.61
C ALA A 157 10.66 -25.25 14.51
N TYR A 158 9.56 -24.54 14.21
CA TYR A 158 8.65 -24.85 13.12
C TYR A 158 9.33 -24.80 11.75
N PHE A 159 10.14 -23.77 11.50
CA PHE A 159 10.86 -23.59 10.23
C PHE A 159 11.90 -24.69 10.02
N GLU A 160 12.69 -25.03 11.04
CA GLU A 160 13.63 -26.15 10.99
C GLU A 160 12.92 -27.49 10.74
N TRP A 161 11.82 -27.75 11.46
CA TRP A 161 11.04 -28.96 11.26
C TRP A 161 10.44 -29.05 9.85
N THR A 162 9.85 -27.96 9.35
CA THR A 162 9.24 -27.94 8.01
C THR A 162 10.29 -28.12 6.92
N THR A 163 11.44 -27.43 7.03
CA THR A 163 12.56 -27.57 6.09
C THR A 163 13.14 -28.98 6.07
N ARG A 164 13.22 -29.65 7.22
CA ARG A 164 13.76 -31.01 7.34
C ARG A 164 12.77 -32.08 6.90
N GLU A 165 11.52 -32.00 7.34
CA GLU A 165 10.56 -33.10 7.22
C GLU A 165 9.60 -32.95 6.04
N ARG A 166 9.21 -31.72 5.67
CA ARG A 166 8.13 -31.48 4.69
C ARG A 166 8.59 -31.01 3.32
N LEU A 167 9.68 -30.26 3.24
CA LEU A 167 10.12 -29.76 1.95
C LEU A 167 10.64 -30.88 1.07
N GLU A 168 10.27 -30.86 -0.20
CA GLU A 168 10.65 -31.87 -1.19
C GLU A 168 11.06 -31.20 -2.49
N ARG A 169 11.73 -31.96 -3.36
CA ARG A 169 11.98 -31.51 -4.72
C ARG A 169 10.71 -31.69 -5.56
N THR A 170 9.70 -30.84 -5.35
CA THR A 170 8.41 -30.87 -6.06
C THR A 170 8.55 -30.62 -7.56
N GLN A 171 7.49 -30.85 -8.34
CA GLN A 171 7.47 -30.45 -9.76
C GLN A 171 7.59 -28.94 -9.92
N GLY A 172 6.91 -28.14 -9.08
CA GLY A 172 7.01 -26.69 -9.12
C GLY A 172 8.43 -26.18 -8.90
N LEU A 173 9.18 -26.78 -7.97
CA LEU A 173 10.59 -26.44 -7.78
C LEU A 173 11.46 -26.85 -8.98
N ARG A 174 11.23 -28.04 -9.55
CA ARG A 174 11.96 -28.49 -10.75
C ARG A 174 11.73 -27.52 -11.92
N ASP A 175 10.50 -27.11 -12.15
CA ASP A 175 10.15 -26.18 -13.21
C ASP A 175 10.75 -24.79 -12.98
N LEU A 176 10.82 -24.32 -11.72
CA LEU A 176 11.49 -23.08 -11.35
C LEU A 176 13.00 -23.14 -11.66
N ILE A 177 13.67 -24.22 -11.26
CA ILE A 177 15.10 -24.44 -11.56
C ILE A 177 15.33 -24.49 -13.07
N GLU A 178 14.50 -25.24 -13.81
CA GLU A 178 14.61 -25.35 -15.27
C GLU A 178 14.39 -24.00 -15.98
N ALA A 179 13.49 -23.15 -15.47
CA ALA A 179 13.28 -21.80 -16.00
C ALA A 179 14.52 -20.92 -15.80
N LEU A 180 15.15 -20.99 -14.61
CA LEU A 180 16.38 -20.24 -14.31
C LEU A 180 17.57 -20.75 -15.14
N ASP A 181 17.72 -22.07 -15.30
CA ASP A 181 18.80 -22.68 -16.09
C ASP A 181 18.72 -22.29 -17.57
N ARG A 182 17.51 -22.29 -18.13
CA ARG A 182 17.26 -21.84 -19.50
C ARG A 182 17.54 -20.35 -19.64
N GLY A 183 17.11 -19.54 -18.67
CA GLY A 183 17.30 -18.10 -18.68
C GLY A 183 16.59 -17.38 -19.84
N ASP A 184 15.58 -18.02 -20.42
CA ASP A 184 14.83 -17.56 -21.59
C ASP A 184 13.67 -16.65 -21.16
N PHE A 185 14.03 -15.55 -20.50
CA PHE A 185 13.06 -14.55 -20.07
C PHE A 185 12.75 -13.60 -21.23
N PRO A 186 11.48 -13.20 -21.43
CA PRO A 186 11.15 -12.19 -22.44
C PRO A 186 11.87 -10.87 -22.14
N VAL A 187 12.16 -10.06 -23.15
CA VAL A 187 12.77 -8.74 -22.95
C VAL A 187 11.76 -7.85 -22.18
N PRO A 188 12.13 -7.25 -21.02
CA PRO A 188 11.29 -6.26 -20.35
C PRO A 188 11.06 -5.07 -21.26
N ARG A 189 9.89 -4.42 -21.14
CA ARG A 189 9.52 -3.25 -21.96
C ARG A 189 10.58 -2.15 -21.96
N GLN A 190 11.20 -1.92 -20.81
CA GLN A 190 12.23 -0.91 -20.60
C GLN A 190 13.54 -1.22 -21.35
N LEU A 191 13.74 -2.47 -21.77
CA LEU A 191 14.96 -2.97 -22.40
C LEU A 191 14.73 -3.45 -23.83
N GLU A 192 13.58 -3.14 -24.44
CA GLU A 192 13.25 -3.51 -25.83
C GLU A 192 14.25 -2.98 -26.87
N PHE A 193 15.05 -1.96 -26.51
CA PHE A 193 16.13 -1.45 -27.33
C PHE A 193 17.33 -2.40 -27.45
N LEU A 194 17.46 -3.41 -26.57
CA LEU A 194 18.57 -4.36 -26.61
C LEU A 194 18.34 -5.42 -27.71
N PRO A 195 19.36 -5.73 -28.54
CA PRO A 195 19.27 -6.83 -29.48
C PRO A 195 18.98 -8.17 -28.77
N ALA A 196 18.08 -8.98 -29.32
CA ALA A 196 17.66 -10.24 -28.72
C ALA A 196 18.81 -11.19 -28.32
N PRO A 197 19.91 -11.34 -29.09
CA PRO A 197 21.05 -12.16 -28.68
C PRO A 197 21.78 -11.62 -27.44
N VAL A 198 21.90 -10.29 -27.34
CA VAL A 198 22.51 -9.62 -26.18
C VAL A 198 21.64 -9.82 -24.95
N TRP A 199 20.33 -9.63 -25.09
CA TRP A 199 19.39 -9.88 -24.01
C TRP A 199 19.45 -11.33 -23.53
N LYS A 200 19.41 -12.31 -24.45
CA LYS A 200 19.47 -13.74 -24.10
C LYS A 200 20.73 -14.08 -23.31
N LEU A 201 21.87 -13.50 -23.68
CA LEU A 201 23.13 -13.69 -22.95
C LEU A 201 23.04 -13.07 -21.53
N LEU A 202 22.53 -11.85 -21.43
CA LEU A 202 22.37 -11.16 -20.15
C LEU A 202 21.36 -11.87 -19.23
N SER A 203 20.18 -12.23 -19.74
CA SER A 203 19.12 -12.91 -18.99
C SER A 203 19.55 -14.29 -18.53
N SER A 204 20.26 -15.06 -19.36
CA SER A 204 20.79 -16.38 -18.96
C SER A 204 21.88 -16.28 -17.90
N THR A 205 22.76 -15.30 -18.03
CA THR A 205 23.82 -15.07 -17.03
C THR A 205 23.23 -14.60 -15.70
N ALA A 206 22.30 -13.64 -15.75
CA ALA A 206 21.62 -13.11 -14.57
C ALA A 206 20.78 -14.18 -13.87
N ALA A 207 20.05 -15.01 -14.61
CA ALA A 207 19.22 -16.08 -14.04
C ALA A 207 20.06 -17.14 -13.32
N LYS A 208 21.18 -17.58 -13.94
CA LYS A 208 22.13 -18.50 -13.29
C LYS A 208 22.75 -17.90 -12.04
N ALA A 209 23.19 -16.64 -12.12
CA ALA A 209 23.72 -15.92 -10.97
C ALA A 209 22.68 -15.85 -9.84
N TYR A 210 21.42 -15.57 -10.16
CA TYR A 210 20.34 -15.50 -9.18
C TYR A 210 20.00 -16.86 -8.56
N ALA A 211 20.01 -17.93 -9.36
CA ALA A 211 19.86 -19.30 -8.89
C ALA A 211 21.00 -19.70 -7.93
N ASP A 212 22.24 -19.39 -8.31
CA ASP A 212 23.44 -19.64 -7.49
C ASP A 212 23.40 -18.87 -6.17
N ILE A 213 23.00 -17.59 -6.19
CA ILE A 213 22.82 -16.77 -4.97
C ILE A 213 21.76 -17.40 -4.06
N SER A 214 20.62 -17.79 -4.65
CA SER A 214 19.51 -18.42 -3.90
C SER A 214 19.95 -19.73 -3.26
N ALA A 215 20.68 -20.57 -3.99
CA ALA A 215 21.25 -21.82 -3.49
C ALA A 215 22.30 -21.58 -2.39
N ALA A 216 23.16 -20.55 -2.54
CA ALA A 216 24.19 -20.21 -1.56
C ALA A 216 23.62 -19.73 -0.21
N LEU A 217 22.39 -19.21 -0.22
CA LEU A 217 21.71 -18.80 1.00
C LEU A 217 21.07 -20.00 1.74
N LEU A 218 20.81 -21.13 1.06
CA LEU A 218 20.29 -22.37 1.69
C LEU A 218 21.28 -22.99 2.66
N SER A 219 20.77 -23.66 3.70
CA SER A 219 21.62 -24.47 4.58
C SER A 219 22.19 -25.66 3.79
N PRO A 220 23.36 -26.20 4.16
CA PRO A 220 23.96 -27.35 3.47
C PRO A 220 23.00 -28.55 3.34
N GLU A 221 22.18 -28.80 4.35
CA GLU A 221 21.18 -29.88 4.38
C GLU A 221 20.09 -29.64 3.32
N LEU A 222 19.61 -28.40 3.21
CA LEU A 222 18.63 -28.01 2.18
C LEU A 222 19.22 -28.03 0.78
N GLN A 223 20.50 -27.64 0.62
CA GLN A 223 21.19 -27.73 -0.68
C GLN A 223 21.25 -29.17 -1.17
N GLU A 224 21.53 -30.13 -0.29
CA GLU A 224 21.54 -31.55 -0.62
C GLU A 224 20.12 -32.07 -0.89
N ARG A 225 19.18 -31.82 0.02
CA ARG A 225 17.80 -32.30 -0.08
C ARG A 225 17.07 -31.78 -1.31
N LEU A 226 17.23 -30.49 -1.60
CA LEU A 226 16.60 -29.86 -2.76
C LEU A 226 17.43 -30.01 -4.04
N GLY A 227 18.65 -30.54 -3.96
CA GLY A 227 19.56 -30.70 -5.09
C GLY A 227 19.95 -29.37 -5.73
N MET A 228 20.20 -28.36 -4.91
CA MET A 228 20.62 -27.01 -5.29
C MET A 228 21.94 -26.71 -4.61
N ARG A 229 23.06 -27.05 -5.26
CA ARG A 229 24.39 -26.75 -4.74
C ARG A 229 24.93 -25.50 -5.42
N PRO A 230 25.29 -24.44 -4.67
CA PRO A 230 25.87 -23.25 -5.27
C PRO A 230 27.23 -23.56 -5.89
N SER A 231 27.56 -22.89 -6.99
CA SER A 231 28.94 -22.88 -7.45
C SER A 231 29.84 -22.16 -6.43
N PRO A 232 31.17 -22.44 -6.40
CA PRO A 232 32.11 -21.68 -5.56
C PRO A 232 32.05 -20.18 -5.82
N PHE A 233 31.85 -19.79 -7.09
CA PHE A 233 31.64 -18.41 -7.49
C PHE A 233 30.31 -17.85 -6.96
N GLY A 234 29.24 -18.64 -6.99
CA GLY A 234 27.93 -18.30 -6.45
C GLY A 234 27.94 -17.94 -4.96
N SER A 235 28.74 -18.66 -4.16
CA SER A 235 28.88 -18.37 -2.72
C SER A 235 29.56 -17.02 -2.46
N VAL A 236 30.61 -16.72 -3.22
CA VAL A 236 31.29 -15.41 -3.16
C VAL A 236 30.35 -14.31 -3.68
N LEU A 237 29.68 -14.54 -4.81
CA LEU A 237 28.76 -13.60 -5.41
C LEU A 237 27.59 -13.27 -4.48
N SER A 238 27.01 -14.27 -3.82
CA SER A 238 25.96 -14.07 -2.80
C SER A 238 26.43 -13.15 -1.69
N THR A 239 27.63 -13.40 -1.15
CA THR A 239 28.23 -12.55 -0.11
C THR A 239 28.42 -11.12 -0.61
N VAL A 240 28.99 -10.94 -1.81
CA VAL A 240 29.24 -9.62 -2.40
C VAL A 240 27.94 -8.87 -2.67
N VAL A 241 26.94 -9.51 -3.27
CA VAL A 241 25.64 -8.91 -3.59
C VAL A 241 24.89 -8.52 -2.32
N CYS A 242 24.78 -9.44 -1.35
CA CYS A 242 24.03 -9.15 -0.12
C CYS A 242 24.72 -8.09 0.73
N ARG A 243 26.05 -8.19 0.94
CA ARG A 243 26.82 -7.19 1.70
C ARG A 243 26.88 -5.85 0.98
N GLY A 244 27.04 -5.88 -0.34
CA GLY A 244 26.99 -4.68 -1.17
C GLY A 244 25.64 -3.97 -1.05
N ALA A 245 24.53 -4.69 -1.16
CA ALA A 245 23.20 -4.12 -0.97
C ALA A 245 23.00 -3.54 0.44
N GLY A 246 23.46 -4.25 1.49
CA GLY A 246 23.40 -3.73 2.86
C GLY A 246 24.23 -2.47 3.10
N LEU A 247 25.37 -2.31 2.41
CA LEU A 247 26.16 -1.08 2.44
C LEU A 247 25.51 0.04 1.64
N LEU A 248 24.97 -0.26 0.45
CA LEU A 248 24.28 0.72 -0.39
C LEU A 248 23.06 1.31 0.31
N ASP A 249 22.30 0.50 1.05
CA ASP A 249 21.13 0.94 1.83
C ASP A 249 21.46 2.02 2.89
N ARG A 250 22.71 2.10 3.35
CA ARG A 250 23.17 3.10 4.32
C ARG A 250 23.47 4.45 3.69
N VAL A 251 23.73 4.49 2.38
CA VAL A 251 24.15 5.71 1.66
C VAL A 251 23.13 6.19 0.64
N LEU A 252 22.27 5.30 0.12
CA LEU A 252 21.26 5.67 -0.87
C LEU A 252 20.10 6.46 -0.25
N PRO A 253 19.58 7.49 -0.96
CA PRO A 253 18.39 8.20 -0.51
C PRO A 253 17.16 7.28 -0.53
N THR A 254 16.17 7.57 0.33
CA THR A 254 14.94 6.78 0.53
C THR A 254 14.28 6.35 -0.78
N ARG A 255 14.15 7.26 -1.75
CA ARG A 255 13.53 7.01 -3.07
C ARG A 255 14.21 5.93 -3.93
N LEU A 256 15.50 5.68 -3.71
CA LEU A 256 16.25 4.65 -4.43
C LEU A 256 16.35 3.35 -3.61
N ARG A 257 16.23 3.46 -2.29
CA ARG A 257 16.31 2.33 -1.38
C ARG A 257 15.02 1.53 -1.32
N TYR A 258 13.88 2.22 -1.37
CA TYR A 258 12.56 1.62 -1.22
C TYR A 258 11.83 1.47 -2.56
N MET A 259 10.96 0.46 -2.62
CA MET A 259 9.99 0.26 -3.69
C MET A 259 8.94 1.38 -3.68
N PRO A 260 8.28 1.67 -4.82
CA PRO A 260 7.47 2.88 -4.99
C PRO A 260 6.37 3.09 -3.94
N LEU A 261 5.62 2.04 -3.56
CA LEU A 261 4.54 2.18 -2.59
C LEU A 261 5.09 2.49 -1.19
N ALA A 262 6.22 1.87 -0.84
CA ALA A 262 6.91 2.15 0.41
C ALA A 262 7.49 3.58 0.45
N VAL A 263 8.04 4.07 -0.68
CA VAL A 263 8.50 5.46 -0.79
C VAL A 263 7.35 6.44 -0.56
N ALA A 264 6.20 6.20 -1.21
CA ALA A 264 5.01 7.03 -1.02
C ALA A 264 4.59 7.04 0.46
N ALA A 265 4.46 5.86 1.07
CA ALA A 265 4.04 5.72 2.46
C ALA A 265 5.01 6.38 3.47
N LEU A 266 6.32 6.27 3.25
CA LEU A 266 7.37 6.86 4.10
C LEU A 266 7.51 8.38 3.92
N THR A 267 7.35 8.88 2.69
CA THR A 267 7.42 10.32 2.40
C THR A 267 6.27 11.04 3.09
N VAL A 268 5.08 10.42 3.10
CA VAL A 268 3.90 10.94 3.80
C VAL A 268 4.12 11.01 5.30
N ASP A 269 4.64 9.96 5.96
CA ASP A 269 4.94 10.01 7.40
C ASP A 269 5.94 11.13 7.74
N HIS A 270 6.96 11.32 6.89
CA HIS A 270 7.93 12.39 7.10
C HIS A 270 7.30 13.78 6.93
N GLN A 271 6.40 13.96 5.96
CA GLN A 271 5.67 15.22 5.76
C GLN A 271 4.69 15.51 6.90
N VAL A 272 3.94 14.51 7.37
CA VAL A 272 3.03 14.67 8.53
C VAL A 272 3.82 15.04 9.80
N ARG A 273 4.97 14.40 10.06
CA ARG A 273 5.82 14.72 11.22
C ARG A 273 6.48 16.10 11.15
N LEU A 274 6.82 16.57 9.95
CA LEU A 274 7.49 17.85 9.75
C LEU A 274 6.53 19.03 9.64
N THR A 275 5.22 18.78 9.49
CA THR A 275 4.22 19.83 9.43
C THR A 275 3.67 20.06 10.84
N PRO A 276 4.11 21.08 11.59
CA PRO A 276 3.38 21.46 12.79
C PRO A 276 1.97 21.84 12.36
N ARG A 277 0.96 21.48 13.15
CA ARG A 277 -0.44 21.94 13.00
C ARG A 277 -0.39 23.46 12.83
N ARG A 278 -0.45 23.93 11.58
CA ARG A 278 -0.44 25.36 11.31
C ARG A 278 -1.75 25.90 11.90
N PRO A 279 -1.74 27.07 12.56
CA PRO A 279 -3.00 27.76 12.79
C PRO A 279 -3.70 27.86 11.43
N GLY A 280 -4.99 27.50 11.39
CA GLY A 280 -5.78 27.48 10.16
C GLY A 280 -5.60 28.76 9.36
N LEU A 281 -5.65 28.66 8.03
CA LEU A 281 -5.79 29.85 7.19
C LEU A 281 -7.03 30.59 7.70
N GLY A 282 -6.92 31.88 8.02
CA GLY A 282 -8.08 32.65 8.45
C GLY A 282 -9.20 32.54 7.40
N GLY A 283 -10.47 32.52 7.82
CA GLY A 283 -11.63 32.31 6.93
C GLY A 283 -11.62 33.18 5.66
N SER A 284 -10.94 34.33 5.71
CA SER A 284 -10.72 35.26 4.62
C SER A 284 -9.89 34.72 3.43
N GLU A 285 -9.02 33.72 3.59
CA GLU A 285 -8.24 33.12 2.49
C GLU A 285 -8.97 31.93 1.84
N ILE A 286 -9.79 31.21 2.61
CA ILE A 286 -10.69 30.15 2.10
C ILE A 286 -11.81 30.78 1.28
N PHE A 287 -12.39 31.87 1.77
CA PHE A 287 -13.36 32.68 1.04
C PHE A 287 -12.89 32.99 -0.38
N ALA A 288 -11.73 33.65 -0.52
CA ALA A 288 -11.27 34.21 -1.78
C ALA A 288 -10.68 33.20 -2.78
N ARG A 289 -10.41 31.96 -2.38
CA ARG A 289 -9.73 30.97 -3.25
C ARG A 289 -10.54 29.71 -3.49
N ILE A 290 -11.59 29.47 -2.70
CA ILE A 290 -12.30 28.19 -2.66
C ILE A 290 -13.80 28.42 -2.73
N LEU A 291 -14.35 29.33 -1.94
CA LEU A 291 -15.79 29.56 -1.91
C LEU A 291 -16.23 30.54 -3.00
N ASP A 292 -15.48 31.63 -3.22
CA ASP A 292 -15.73 32.61 -4.30
C ASP A 292 -15.22 32.04 -5.62
N GLN A 293 -16.11 31.36 -6.36
CA GLN A 293 -15.77 30.63 -7.58
C GLN A 293 -15.67 31.53 -8.80
N ASN A 294 -16.30 32.71 -8.77
CA ASN A 294 -16.33 33.65 -9.88
C ASN A 294 -15.38 34.86 -9.67
N GLU A 295 -14.70 34.92 -8.52
CA GLU A 295 -13.76 35.95 -8.08
C GLU A 295 -14.40 37.36 -7.98
N ASP A 296 -15.69 37.45 -7.68
CA ASP A 296 -16.43 38.72 -7.56
C ASP A 296 -16.33 39.37 -6.16
N GLY A 297 -15.72 38.67 -5.20
CA GLY A 297 -15.50 39.15 -3.83
C GLY A 297 -16.69 38.95 -2.89
N THR A 298 -17.76 38.29 -3.35
CA THR A 298 -18.97 37.97 -2.58
C THR A 298 -19.32 36.49 -2.74
N LEU A 299 -19.96 35.89 -1.74
CA LEU A 299 -20.55 34.56 -1.88
C LEU A 299 -22.02 34.67 -2.19
N ASN A 300 -22.44 33.94 -3.22
CA ASN A 300 -23.84 33.75 -3.54
C ASN A 300 -24.12 32.28 -3.93
N TRP A 301 -25.38 31.99 -4.22
CA TRP A 301 -25.80 30.63 -4.61
C TRP A 301 -25.05 30.10 -5.84
N VAL A 302 -24.67 30.96 -6.80
CA VAL A 302 -23.97 30.56 -8.01
C VAL A 302 -22.63 29.89 -7.68
N ASP A 303 -21.92 30.37 -6.66
CA ASP A 303 -20.60 29.86 -6.29
C ASP A 303 -20.71 28.48 -5.60
N LEU A 304 -21.67 28.33 -4.69
CA LEU A 304 -21.95 27.03 -4.05
C LEU A 304 -22.53 26.02 -5.04
N ALA A 305 -23.37 26.46 -5.98
CA ALA A 305 -23.85 25.62 -7.08
C ALA A 305 -22.73 25.20 -8.04
N ALA A 306 -21.74 26.07 -8.30
CA ALA A 306 -20.57 25.73 -9.09
C ALA A 306 -19.72 24.66 -8.39
N SER A 307 -19.58 24.74 -7.07
CA SER A 307 -18.89 23.75 -6.25
C SER A 307 -19.55 22.37 -6.34
N ALA A 308 -20.88 22.31 -6.14
CA ALA A 308 -21.65 21.09 -6.30
C ALA A 308 -21.54 20.51 -7.72
N ARG A 309 -21.49 21.36 -8.76
CA ARG A 309 -21.28 20.94 -10.15
C ARG A 309 -19.92 20.31 -10.37
N VAL A 310 -18.85 20.91 -9.84
CA VAL A 310 -17.48 20.37 -9.99
C VAL A 310 -17.39 19.00 -9.33
N ILE A 311 -17.93 18.86 -8.12
CA ILE A 311 -17.97 17.58 -7.39
C ILE A 311 -18.77 16.54 -8.21
N SER A 312 -19.95 16.92 -8.71
CA SER A 312 -20.80 16.03 -9.51
C SER A 312 -20.10 15.56 -10.79
N ALA A 313 -19.41 16.46 -11.49
CA ALA A 313 -18.69 16.15 -12.71
C ALA A 313 -17.45 15.27 -12.46
N ARG A 314 -16.72 15.50 -11.37
CA ARG A 314 -15.55 14.69 -11.00
C ARG A 314 -15.93 13.30 -10.56
N LEU A 315 -17.02 13.17 -9.80
CA LEU A 315 -17.48 11.89 -9.30
C LEU A 315 -18.40 11.16 -10.28
N ASP A 316 -18.79 11.73 -11.43
CA ASP A 316 -19.72 11.12 -12.38
C ASP A 316 -21.01 10.63 -11.67
N LEU A 317 -21.66 11.56 -10.94
CA LEU A 317 -22.82 11.25 -10.11
C LEU A 317 -24.07 10.98 -10.96
N ASP A 318 -24.94 10.10 -10.48
CA ASP A 318 -26.27 9.91 -11.06
C ASP A 318 -27.21 11.07 -10.70
N GLU A 319 -28.31 11.21 -11.45
CA GLU A 319 -29.29 12.30 -11.31
C GLU A 319 -29.86 12.42 -9.88
N LYS A 320 -30.07 11.31 -9.18
CA LYS A 320 -30.64 11.31 -7.82
C LYS A 320 -29.61 11.83 -6.82
N THR A 321 -28.37 11.35 -6.90
CA THR A 321 -27.27 11.74 -6.02
C THR A 321 -26.85 13.19 -6.27
N GLU A 322 -26.79 13.61 -7.54
CA GLU A 322 -26.56 15.01 -7.92
C GLU A 322 -27.66 15.91 -7.33
N THR A 323 -28.94 15.55 -7.49
CA THR A 323 -30.05 16.34 -6.94
C THR A 323 -29.95 16.50 -5.41
N ALA A 324 -29.59 15.43 -4.70
CA ALA A 324 -29.42 15.46 -3.25
C ALA A 324 -28.25 16.38 -2.84
N LEU A 325 -27.13 16.33 -3.57
CA LEU A 325 -25.97 17.18 -3.34
C LEU A 325 -26.32 18.67 -3.52
N TYR A 326 -26.99 19.04 -4.62
CA TYR A 326 -27.43 20.42 -4.84
C TYR A 326 -28.42 20.90 -3.77
N ALA A 327 -29.33 20.04 -3.31
CA ALA A 327 -30.26 20.38 -2.24
C ALA A 327 -29.54 20.67 -0.91
N ALA A 328 -28.51 19.87 -0.58
CA ALA A 328 -27.72 20.05 0.62
C ALA A 328 -26.88 21.36 0.57
N PHE A 329 -26.24 21.65 -0.57
CA PHE A 329 -25.53 22.92 -0.77
C PHE A 329 -26.47 24.13 -0.75
N HIS A 330 -27.70 24.01 -1.26
CA HIS A 330 -28.68 25.08 -1.19
C HIS A 330 -29.16 25.33 0.25
N ALA A 331 -29.37 24.27 1.03
CA ALA A 331 -29.69 24.42 2.45
C ALA A 331 -28.54 25.09 3.21
N TRP A 332 -27.29 24.73 2.90
CA TRP A 332 -26.11 25.40 3.43
C TRP A 332 -26.06 26.89 3.07
N TRP A 333 -26.33 27.25 1.80
CA TRP A 333 -26.41 28.66 1.37
C TRP A 333 -27.43 29.47 2.17
N VAL A 334 -28.64 28.94 2.35
CA VAL A 334 -29.71 29.64 3.07
C VAL A 334 -29.32 29.90 4.52
N GLU A 335 -28.77 28.89 5.21
CA GLU A 335 -28.30 29.03 6.60
C GLU A 335 -27.11 29.99 6.70
N LEU A 336 -26.16 29.92 5.74
CA LEU A 336 -25.01 30.81 5.67
C LEU A 336 -25.44 32.28 5.55
N ARG A 337 -26.36 32.58 4.63
CA ARG A 337 -26.88 33.94 4.45
C ARG A 337 -27.62 34.41 5.70
N GLU A 338 -28.47 33.59 6.31
CA GLU A 338 -29.20 34.00 7.52
C GLU A 338 -28.29 34.35 8.71
N MET A 339 -27.09 33.76 8.79
CA MET A 339 -26.15 33.97 9.89
C MET A 339 -25.09 35.03 9.61
N ALA A 340 -24.72 35.24 8.34
CA ALA A 340 -23.57 36.07 7.97
C ALA A 340 -23.94 37.36 7.19
N ASP A 341 -25.07 37.39 6.47
CA ASP A 341 -25.53 38.56 5.70
C ASP A 341 -26.10 39.64 6.65
N ASP A 342 -25.19 40.40 7.27
CA ASP A 342 -25.50 41.40 8.29
C ASP A 342 -26.18 42.62 7.67
N ASP A 343 -25.78 43.01 6.46
CA ASP A 343 -26.33 44.16 5.75
C ASP A 343 -27.59 43.86 4.91
N ARG A 344 -27.91 42.57 4.72
CA ARG A 344 -29.07 42.03 4.00
C ARG A 344 -29.08 42.37 2.53
N ASP A 345 -27.91 42.46 1.91
CA ASP A 345 -27.78 42.67 0.47
C ASP A 345 -28.05 41.40 -0.36
N GLY A 346 -28.20 40.25 0.31
CA GLY A 346 -28.51 38.96 -0.29
C GLY A 346 -27.29 38.16 -0.73
N THR A 347 -26.08 38.66 -0.46
CA THR A 347 -24.78 38.01 -0.63
C THR A 347 -24.06 37.92 0.72
N VAL A 348 -22.92 37.25 0.77
CA VAL A 348 -22.08 37.25 1.97
C VAL A 348 -20.68 37.73 1.58
N SER A 349 -20.30 38.89 2.07
CA SER A 349 -18.97 39.46 1.83
C SER A 349 -17.88 38.72 2.60
N ARG A 350 -16.63 38.98 2.25
CA ARG A 350 -15.46 38.38 2.92
C ARG A 350 -15.39 38.72 4.41
N GLU A 351 -15.80 39.93 4.77
CA GLU A 351 -15.75 40.43 6.15
C GLU A 351 -16.86 39.77 6.98
N GLU A 352 -18.07 39.73 6.44
CA GLU A 352 -19.23 39.01 7.00
C GLU A 352 -18.96 37.52 7.21
N TYR A 353 -18.34 36.86 6.23
CA TYR A 353 -17.94 35.45 6.37
C TYR A 353 -16.92 35.22 7.48
N ALA A 354 -15.98 36.16 7.68
CA ALA A 354 -14.93 36.03 8.68
C ALA A 354 -15.43 36.30 10.11
N ASP A 355 -16.42 37.18 10.26
CA ASP A 355 -17.00 37.56 11.54
C ASP A 355 -18.13 36.60 12.00
N ALA A 356 -18.69 35.81 11.08
CA ALA A 356 -19.70 34.81 11.39
C ALA A 356 -19.14 33.62 12.19
N VAL A 357 -19.66 33.41 13.41
CA VAL A 357 -19.39 32.19 14.19
C VAL A 357 -20.24 31.05 13.62
N TYR A 358 -19.62 30.26 12.74
CA TYR A 358 -20.30 29.17 12.05
C TYR A 358 -20.42 27.90 12.91
N GLU A 359 -21.64 27.56 13.33
CA GLU A 359 -21.99 26.28 13.99
C GLU A 359 -23.25 25.64 13.38
N GLY A 360 -23.55 25.98 12.12
CA GLY A 360 -24.76 25.57 11.40
C GLY A 360 -24.81 24.07 11.07
N SER A 361 -26.01 23.49 11.11
CA SER A 361 -26.23 22.07 10.82
C SER A 361 -26.25 21.77 9.32
N ALA A 362 -26.49 22.78 8.47
CA ALA A 362 -26.61 22.61 7.03
C ALA A 362 -25.26 22.48 6.32
N LEU A 363 -24.18 23.13 6.80
CA LEU A 363 -22.82 22.83 6.31
C LEU A 363 -22.48 21.36 6.56
N ARG A 364 -22.76 20.86 7.77
CA ARG A 364 -22.54 19.46 8.09
C ARG A 364 -23.32 18.54 7.17
N ALA A 365 -24.61 18.82 6.94
CA ALA A 365 -25.42 18.05 6.00
C ALA A 365 -24.90 18.11 4.56
N ALA A 366 -24.33 19.25 4.14
CA ALA A 366 -23.67 19.37 2.85
C ALA A 366 -22.38 18.54 2.77
N MET A 367 -21.57 18.52 3.83
CA MET A 367 -20.36 17.69 3.87
C MET A 367 -20.68 16.20 3.95
N ASP A 368 -21.71 15.82 4.70
CA ASP A 368 -22.25 14.45 4.73
C ASP A 368 -22.70 14.04 3.31
N ALA A 369 -23.41 14.92 2.59
CA ALA A 369 -23.81 14.64 1.20
C ALA A 369 -22.63 14.51 0.22
N VAL A 370 -21.53 15.24 0.44
CA VAL A 370 -20.28 15.04 -0.33
C VAL A 370 -19.66 13.70 0.02
N ALA A 371 -19.61 13.35 1.31
CA ALA A 371 -19.03 12.10 1.78
C ALA A 371 -19.80 10.88 1.24
N ASP A 372 -21.13 10.91 1.29
CA ASP A 372 -22.01 9.90 0.72
C ASP A 372 -21.86 9.80 -0.81
N ALA A 373 -21.61 10.91 -1.51
CA ALA A 373 -21.38 10.92 -2.95
C ALA A 373 -20.01 10.32 -3.35
N VAL A 374 -19.02 10.41 -2.47
CA VAL A 374 -17.68 9.83 -2.65
C VAL A 374 -17.68 8.33 -2.36
N ASP A 375 -18.42 7.90 -1.34
CA ASP A 375 -18.64 6.50 -0.96
C ASP A 375 -19.64 5.81 -1.91
N LYS A 376 -19.18 5.51 -3.13
CA LYS A 376 -20.03 4.90 -4.17
C LYS A 376 -20.49 3.50 -3.85
N ASP A 377 -19.80 2.78 -2.96
CA ASP A 377 -20.16 1.42 -2.58
C ASP A 377 -20.94 1.31 -1.25
N ASP A 378 -21.27 2.46 -0.63
CA ASP A 378 -22.13 2.61 0.56
C ASP A 378 -21.64 1.73 1.72
N ASP A 379 -20.33 1.69 1.90
CA ASP A 379 -19.70 0.84 2.91
C ASP A 379 -19.23 1.62 4.16
N GLY A 380 -19.43 2.93 4.14
CA GLY A 380 -19.18 3.85 5.25
C GLY A 380 -17.75 4.39 5.30
N PHE A 381 -16.89 4.13 4.29
CA PHE A 381 -15.53 4.65 4.24
C PHE A 381 -15.16 5.24 2.88
N VAL A 382 -14.30 6.25 2.91
CA VAL A 382 -13.74 6.89 1.73
C VAL A 382 -12.37 6.29 1.44
N GLU A 383 -12.14 5.74 0.24
CA GLU A 383 -10.83 5.22 -0.17
C GLU A 383 -9.89 6.30 -0.66
N LEU A 384 -8.59 6.03 -0.56
CA LEU A 384 -7.57 6.90 -1.14
C LEU A 384 -7.79 7.15 -2.64
N THR A 385 -8.24 6.14 -3.39
CA THR A 385 -8.53 6.29 -4.83
C THR A 385 -9.77 7.14 -5.10
N GLU A 386 -10.79 7.06 -4.24
CA GLU A 386 -12.02 7.86 -4.35
C GLU A 386 -11.74 9.32 -3.97
N TYR A 387 -10.98 9.52 -2.91
CA TYR A 387 -10.48 10.83 -2.51
C TYR A 387 -9.56 11.45 -3.58
N ALA A 388 -8.65 10.68 -4.18
CA ALA A 388 -7.83 11.13 -5.31
C ALA A 388 -8.68 11.54 -6.52
N HIS A 389 -9.77 10.82 -6.78
CA HIS A 389 -10.70 11.11 -7.86
C HIS A 389 -11.45 12.42 -7.62
N LEU A 390 -11.94 12.62 -6.40
CA LEU A 390 -12.57 13.87 -5.96
C LEU A 390 -11.63 15.08 -6.14
N LEU A 391 -10.34 14.93 -5.79
CA LEU A 391 -9.38 16.03 -5.81
C LEU A 391 -8.86 16.41 -7.21
N GLY A 392 -9.10 15.61 -8.25
CA GLY A 392 -8.91 16.04 -9.65
C GLY A 392 -7.48 16.50 -10.00
N GLY A 393 -6.50 15.60 -9.95
CA GLY A 393 -5.14 15.86 -10.47
C GLY A 393 -4.16 16.45 -9.44
N ALA A 394 -4.50 16.42 -8.16
CA ALA A 394 -3.56 16.69 -7.07
C ALA A 394 -2.38 15.69 -7.09
N PRO A 395 -1.15 16.10 -6.69
CA PRO A 395 -0.03 15.19 -6.58
C PRO A 395 -0.34 14.03 -5.62
N GLU A 396 -0.01 12.80 -6.00
CA GLU A 396 -0.34 11.59 -5.22
C GLU A 396 0.18 11.66 -3.77
N ALA A 397 1.37 12.22 -3.55
CA ALA A 397 1.94 12.40 -2.21
C ALA A 397 1.09 13.33 -1.32
N ASP A 398 0.50 14.36 -1.92
CA ASP A 398 -0.32 15.33 -1.22
C ASP A 398 -1.68 14.69 -0.85
N VAL A 399 -2.35 14.03 -1.81
CA VAL A 399 -3.61 13.29 -1.57
C VAL A 399 -3.52 12.36 -0.36
N VAL A 400 -2.44 11.57 -0.28
CA VAL A 400 -2.23 10.64 0.84
C VAL A 400 -2.00 11.39 2.16
N ALA A 401 -1.32 12.54 2.13
CA ALA A 401 -1.08 13.35 3.33
C ALA A 401 -2.36 13.96 3.90
N SER A 402 -3.24 14.49 3.03
CA SER A 402 -4.54 15.03 3.47
C SER A 402 -5.47 13.91 3.98
N PHE A 403 -5.50 12.78 3.28
CA PHE A 403 -6.29 11.61 3.69
C PHE A 403 -5.96 11.16 5.12
N ARG A 404 -4.68 11.14 5.50
CA ARG A 404 -4.26 10.79 6.87
C ARG A 404 -4.48 11.88 7.91
N GLN A 405 -4.63 13.14 7.51
CA GLN A 405 -5.01 14.20 8.46
C GLN A 405 -6.49 14.11 8.83
N LEU A 406 -7.30 13.57 7.92
CA LEU A 406 -8.73 13.38 8.13
C LEU A 406 -9.03 12.11 8.95
N ASP A 407 -8.14 11.11 8.92
CA ASP A 407 -8.15 9.94 9.83
C ASP A 407 -7.78 10.40 11.26
N THR A 408 -8.80 10.57 12.10
CA THR A 408 -8.63 11.20 13.42
C THR A 408 -8.28 10.21 14.53
N ASP A 409 -8.55 8.93 14.32
CA ASP A 409 -8.26 7.86 15.27
C ASP A 409 -6.99 7.05 14.94
N ASP A 410 -6.34 7.36 13.81
CA ASP A 410 -5.08 6.76 13.33
C ASP A 410 -5.21 5.24 13.16
N ASP A 411 -6.43 4.76 12.85
CA ASP A 411 -6.71 3.35 12.58
C ASP A 411 -6.35 2.93 11.14
N GLY A 412 -5.98 3.92 10.32
CA GLY A 412 -5.61 3.74 8.93
C GLY A 412 -6.82 3.46 8.04
N ARG A 413 -8.01 3.97 8.37
CA ARG A 413 -9.20 4.06 7.54
C ARG A 413 -9.71 5.49 7.60
N LEU A 414 -10.48 5.89 6.60
CA LEU A 414 -11.17 7.17 6.63
C LEU A 414 -12.67 6.92 6.57
N THR A 415 -13.36 7.05 7.70
CA THR A 415 -14.82 6.92 7.70
C THR A 415 -15.47 8.09 6.96
N VAL A 416 -16.65 7.86 6.36
CA VAL A 416 -17.49 8.94 5.78
C VAL A 416 -17.71 10.07 6.78
N LYS A 417 -17.85 9.72 8.06
CA LYS A 417 -18.02 10.67 9.16
C LYS A 417 -16.76 11.52 9.43
N GLU A 418 -15.60 10.90 9.47
CA GLU A 418 -14.33 11.61 9.66
C GLU A 418 -14.02 12.52 8.47
N PHE A 419 -14.28 12.02 7.26
CA PHE A 419 -14.16 12.80 6.04
C PHE A 419 -15.08 14.02 6.06
N ALA A 420 -16.37 13.84 6.36
CA ALA A 420 -17.34 14.94 6.44
C ALA A 420 -17.00 15.97 7.52
N VAL A 421 -16.55 15.52 8.70
CA VAL A 421 -16.12 16.40 9.80
C VAL A 421 -14.89 17.20 9.40
N GLY A 422 -13.87 16.54 8.84
CA GLY A 422 -12.64 17.23 8.44
C GLY A 422 -12.87 18.21 7.28
N LEU A 423 -13.75 17.88 6.34
CA LEU A 423 -14.16 18.78 5.26
C LEU A 423 -14.93 20.00 5.80
N GLY A 424 -15.81 19.81 6.79
CA GLY A 424 -16.51 20.91 7.46
C GLY A 424 -15.56 21.84 8.22
N GLU A 425 -14.61 21.28 8.99
CA GLU A 425 -13.59 22.06 9.69
C GLU A 425 -12.69 22.85 8.73
N PHE A 426 -12.45 22.31 7.53
CA PHE A 426 -11.75 23.03 6.47
C PHE A 426 -12.55 24.25 5.99
N PHE A 427 -13.81 24.10 5.59
CA PHE A 427 -14.61 25.25 5.14
C PHE A 427 -14.77 26.33 6.22
N MET A 428 -14.76 25.96 7.50
CA MET A 428 -14.77 26.89 8.62
C MET A 428 -13.42 27.56 8.92
N GLY A 429 -12.35 27.27 8.17
CA GLY A 429 -11.01 27.83 8.38
C GLY A 429 -10.31 27.34 9.64
N ARG A 430 -10.75 26.20 10.20
CA ARG A 430 -10.20 25.63 11.43
C ARG A 430 -9.04 24.66 11.17
N THR A 431 -8.91 24.17 9.94
CA THR A 431 -7.83 23.30 9.47
C THR A 431 -7.21 23.83 8.17
N ASP A 432 -5.93 23.52 7.91
CA ASP A 432 -5.24 23.82 6.65
C ASP A 432 -4.72 22.50 6.06
N SER A 433 -5.20 22.16 4.86
CA SER A 433 -4.63 21.11 4.02
C SER A 433 -4.17 21.71 2.70
N PRO A 434 -2.93 21.43 2.24
CA PRO A 434 -2.45 21.86 0.93
C PRO A 434 -3.32 21.36 -0.23
N VAL A 435 -4.08 20.29 0.02
CA VAL A 435 -4.69 19.43 -1.00
C VAL A 435 -6.16 19.73 -1.15
N ASP A 436 -6.81 20.15 -0.07
CA ASP A 436 -8.22 20.56 -0.10
C ASP A 436 -8.44 21.82 -0.96
N ARG A 437 -7.36 22.52 -1.34
CA ARG A 437 -7.35 23.55 -2.41
C ARG A 437 -7.71 23.01 -3.79
N HIS A 438 -7.46 21.73 -4.03
CA HIS A 438 -7.82 21.05 -5.25
C HIS A 438 -9.25 20.53 -5.24
N LEU A 439 -9.91 20.45 -4.07
CA LEU A 439 -11.25 19.88 -3.89
C LEU A 439 -12.30 20.53 -4.80
N LEU A 440 -12.23 21.84 -4.98
CA LEU A 440 -13.14 22.58 -5.86
C LEU A 440 -12.47 23.11 -7.14
N GLY A 441 -11.15 23.34 -7.12
CA GLY A 441 -10.44 23.98 -8.24
C GLY A 441 -10.96 25.41 -8.49
N ALA A 442 -10.09 26.30 -9.00
CA ALA A 442 -10.60 27.49 -9.67
C ALA A 442 -11.13 27.05 -11.04
N VAL A 443 -12.34 27.47 -11.41
CA VAL A 443 -12.94 27.23 -12.75
C VAL A 443 -12.17 28.00 -13.82
#